data_AF-A0A519DIH4-F1
#
_entry.id   AF-A0A519DIH4-F1
#
_cell.length_a   1.000
_cell.length_b   1.000
_cell.length_c   1.000
_cell.angle_alpha   90.00
_cell.angle_beta   90.00
_cell.angle_gamma   90.00
#
_symmetry.space_group_name_H-M   'P 1'
#
loop_
_entity.id
_entity.type
_entity.pdbx_description
1 polymer ?
#
loop_
_entity_poly.entity_id
_entity_poly.type
_entity_poly.pdbx_seq_one_letter_code
_entity_poly.pdbx_strand_id
1 'polypeptide(L)'
;MADEARQPIDLEIDGEPILPTYSRAVQAAFARVENLDRYSEEQLAQTDEWLIVTQVPLKKQVWTLASPRQVEPAPILRGAYIWHFDKPLAAIPGMQAALEAGQIESFSPLVLKKQTPRANPNDP
;
A
#
# COMPACT_ATOMS: atom_id res chain seq x y z
N MET A 1 -16.27 -34.31 13.42
CA MET A 1 -16.93 -32.99 13.38
C MET A 1 -16.17 -32.19 12.33
N ALA A 2 -16.90 -31.58 11.40
CA ALA A 2 -16.43 -31.17 10.08
C ALA A 2 -15.25 -30.19 10.15
N ASP A 3 -14.16 -30.56 9.47
CA ASP A 3 -13.13 -29.63 9.01
C ASP A 3 -13.79 -28.83 7.88
N GLU A 4 -14.47 -27.74 8.24
CA GLU A 4 -15.02 -26.81 7.28
C GLU A 4 -13.83 -26.11 6.63
N ALA A 5 -13.30 -26.75 5.58
CA ALA A 5 -12.21 -26.23 4.78
C ALA A 5 -12.60 -24.80 4.38
N ARG A 6 -11.94 -23.80 4.99
CA ARG A 6 -12.02 -22.40 4.56
C ARG A 6 -11.62 -22.40 3.10
N GLN A 7 -12.61 -22.38 2.21
CA GLN A 7 -12.34 -22.22 0.80
C GLN A 7 -11.52 -20.93 0.66
N PRO A 8 -10.37 -20.97 -0.05
CA PRO A 8 -9.60 -19.77 -0.27
C PRO A 8 -10.52 -18.73 -0.91
N ILE A 9 -10.56 -17.53 -0.34
CA ILE A 9 -11.39 -16.45 -0.88
C ILE A 9 -10.87 -16.17 -2.28
N ASP A 10 -11.71 -16.40 -3.28
CA ASP A 10 -11.39 -16.05 -4.65
C ASP A 10 -11.40 -14.52 -4.77
N LEU A 11 -10.21 -13.95 -4.97
CA LEU A 11 -9.99 -12.51 -5.08
C LEU A 11 -10.24 -11.98 -6.49
N GLU A 12 -10.63 -12.82 -7.47
CA GLU A 12 -10.93 -12.42 -8.85
C GLU A 12 -9.78 -11.63 -9.51
N ILE A 13 -8.55 -12.14 -9.37
CA ILE A 13 -7.35 -11.55 -9.96
C ILE A 13 -7.15 -12.19 -11.34
N ASP A 14 -7.84 -11.66 -12.36
CA ASP A 14 -7.88 -12.25 -13.71
C ASP A 14 -7.35 -11.32 -14.82
N GLY A 15 -6.77 -10.17 -14.46
CA GLY A 15 -6.35 -9.13 -15.41
C GLY A 15 -4.85 -9.08 -15.71
N GLU A 16 -4.48 -8.15 -16.58
CA GLU A 16 -3.08 -7.78 -16.81
C GLU A 16 -2.56 -6.90 -15.66
N PRO A 17 -1.26 -6.99 -15.33
CA PRO A 17 -0.63 -6.11 -14.35
C PRO A 17 -0.90 -4.63 -14.66
N ILE A 18 -1.31 -3.89 -13.64
CA ILE A 18 -1.71 -2.48 -13.74
C ILE A 18 -0.47 -1.58 -13.80
N LEU A 19 0.52 -1.85 -12.95
CA LEU A 19 1.69 -0.97 -12.79
C LEU A 19 2.46 -0.74 -14.11
N PRO A 20 2.67 -1.75 -14.99
CA PRO A 20 3.31 -1.56 -16.29
C PRO A 20 2.53 -0.69 -17.28
N THR A 21 1.22 -0.53 -17.09
CA THR A 21 0.37 0.29 -17.97
C THR A 21 0.51 1.79 -17.70
N TYR A 22 1.06 2.16 -16.54
CA TYR A 22 1.32 3.56 -16.21
C TYR A 22 2.49 4.13 -17.00
N SER A 23 2.55 5.46 -17.11
CA SER A 23 3.69 6.13 -17.73
C SER A 23 4.99 5.84 -16.96
N ARG A 24 6.13 5.87 -17.67
CA ARG A 24 7.46 5.66 -17.06
C ARG A 24 7.73 6.61 -15.89
N ALA A 25 7.21 7.84 -15.95
CA ALA A 25 7.35 8.81 -14.87
C ALA A 25 6.59 8.39 -13.61
N VAL A 26 5.38 7.83 -13.76
CA VAL A 26 4.57 7.31 -12.66
C VAL A 26 5.22 6.05 -12.07
N GLN A 27 5.67 5.12 -12.92
CA GLN A 27 6.39 3.92 -12.44
C GLN A 27 7.65 4.29 -11.65
N ALA A 28 8.44 5.25 -12.14
CA ALA A 28 9.62 5.73 -11.42
C ALA A 28 9.28 6.42 -10.09
N ALA A 29 8.12 7.09 -10.01
CA ALA A 29 7.63 7.67 -8.77
C ALA A 29 7.26 6.56 -7.75
N PHE A 30 6.56 5.52 -8.18
CA PHE A 30 6.25 4.35 -7.33
C PHE A 30 7.50 3.67 -6.80
N ALA A 31 8.46 3.34 -7.67
CA ALA A 31 9.75 2.74 -7.29
C ALA A 31 10.52 3.58 -6.26
N ARG A 32 10.28 4.90 -6.23
CA ARG A 32 10.92 5.80 -5.28
C ARG A 32 10.28 5.73 -3.89
N VAL A 33 8.95 5.59 -3.82
CA VAL A 33 8.16 5.67 -2.58
C VAL A 33 7.86 4.31 -1.95
N GLU A 34 7.92 3.22 -2.71
CA GLU A 34 7.77 1.86 -2.19
C GLU A 34 8.98 1.39 -1.37
N ASN A 35 10.14 2.03 -1.55
CA ASN A 35 11.34 1.72 -0.78
C ASN A 35 11.20 2.19 0.68
N LEU A 36 10.86 1.25 1.57
CA LEU A 36 10.65 1.49 3.01
C LEU A 36 11.93 1.89 3.76
N ASP A 37 13.12 1.51 3.29
CA ASP A 37 14.41 1.85 3.93
C ASP A 37 14.67 3.36 3.96
N ARG A 38 13.88 4.13 3.20
CA ARG A 38 13.96 5.59 3.13
C ARG A 38 13.18 6.30 4.22
N TYR A 39 12.39 5.57 4.99
CA TYR A 39 11.51 6.10 6.02
C TYR A 39 11.99 5.63 7.39
N SER A 40 11.95 6.51 8.38
CA SER A 40 12.17 6.08 9.76
C SER A 40 10.98 5.26 10.26
N GLU A 41 11.23 4.41 11.25
CA GLU A 41 10.16 3.66 11.92
C GLU A 41 9.06 4.58 12.44
N GLU A 42 9.42 5.74 13.00
CA GLU A 42 8.46 6.77 13.46
C GLU A 42 7.58 7.30 12.33
N GLN A 43 8.14 7.51 11.13
CA GLN A 43 7.37 7.96 9.97
C GLN A 43 6.37 6.89 9.53
N LEU A 44 6.80 5.63 9.47
CA LEU A 44 5.93 4.51 9.12
C LEU A 44 4.85 4.28 10.18
N ALA A 45 5.19 4.42 11.46
CA ALA A 45 4.24 4.29 12.58
C ALA A 45 3.14 5.34 12.57
N GLN A 46 3.41 6.53 12.02
CA GLN A 46 2.44 7.63 11.89
C GLN A 46 1.69 7.62 10.55
N THR A 47 1.92 6.63 9.70
CA THR A 47 1.34 6.58 8.35
C THR A 47 0.16 5.62 8.31
N ASP A 48 -1.03 6.12 8.60
CA ASP A 48 -2.26 5.33 8.60
C ASP A 48 -2.76 5.03 7.18
N GLU A 49 -2.25 5.75 6.17
CA GLU A 49 -2.70 5.68 4.78
C GLU A 49 -1.59 5.10 3.87
N TRP A 50 -1.95 4.10 3.08
CA TRP A 50 -1.03 3.40 2.19
C TRP A 50 -1.60 3.37 0.78
N LEU A 51 -0.78 3.77 -0.18
CA LEU A 51 -1.13 3.70 -1.60
C LEU A 51 -0.80 2.31 -2.13
N ILE A 52 -1.82 1.62 -2.61
CA ILE A 52 -1.77 0.23 -3.06
C ILE A 52 -2.16 0.16 -4.52
N VAL A 53 -1.43 -0.61 -5.33
CA VAL A 53 -1.83 -0.96 -6.70
C VAL A 53 -2.26 -2.42 -6.70
N THR A 54 -3.48 -2.70 -7.12
CA THR A 54 -4.03 -4.06 -7.11
C THR A 54 -5.14 -4.24 -8.13
N GLN A 55 -5.24 -5.46 -8.65
CA GLN A 55 -6.34 -5.92 -9.49
C GLN A 55 -7.52 -6.46 -8.67
N VAL A 56 -7.33 -6.68 -7.37
CA VAL A 56 -8.38 -7.16 -6.48
C VAL A 56 -9.54 -6.15 -6.49
N PRO A 57 -10.78 -6.57 -6.77
CA PRO A 57 -11.92 -5.67 -6.78
C PRO A 57 -12.07 -4.96 -5.43
N LEU A 58 -12.44 -3.68 -5.45
CA LEU A 58 -12.57 -2.84 -4.24
C LEU A 58 -13.26 -3.53 -3.06
N LYS A 59 -14.38 -4.20 -3.32
CA LYS A 59 -15.19 -4.90 -2.30
C LYS A 59 -14.46 -6.08 -1.65
N LYS A 60 -13.45 -6.64 -2.34
CA LYS A 60 -12.68 -7.82 -1.91
C LYS A 60 -11.35 -7.49 -1.25
N GLN A 61 -10.90 -6.24 -1.31
CA GLN A 61 -9.59 -5.84 -0.80
C GLN A 61 -9.45 -6.02 0.71
N VAL A 62 -10.54 -5.91 1.46
CA VAL A 62 -10.58 -6.21 2.92
C VAL A 62 -10.29 -7.68 3.25
N TRP A 63 -10.41 -8.59 2.29
CA TRP A 63 -10.12 -10.02 2.46
C TRP A 63 -8.72 -10.44 2.00
N THR A 64 -7.88 -9.48 1.60
CA THR A 64 -6.47 -9.72 1.29
C THR A 64 -5.67 -10.05 2.55
N LEU A 65 -4.47 -10.58 2.38
CA LEU A 65 -3.54 -10.92 3.48
C LEU A 65 -3.16 -9.71 4.33
N ALA A 66 -3.17 -8.51 3.74
CA ALA A 66 -2.94 -7.28 4.49
C ALA A 66 -4.14 -6.88 5.35
N SER A 67 -5.37 -7.29 4.96
CA SER A 67 -6.61 -7.03 5.71
C SER A 67 -6.77 -5.57 6.16
N PRO A 68 -6.79 -4.60 5.23
CA PRO A 68 -6.98 -3.19 5.56
C PRO A 68 -8.32 -2.96 6.27
N ARG A 69 -8.35 -1.98 7.18
CA ARG A 69 -9.58 -1.59 7.89
C ARG A 69 -10.58 -0.96 6.92
N GLN A 70 -10.07 -0.11 6.05
CA GLN A 70 -10.86 0.65 5.08
C GLN A 70 -10.07 0.79 3.79
N VAL A 71 -10.81 0.86 2.69
CA VAL A 71 -10.27 0.94 1.35
C VAL A 71 -11.02 2.01 0.58
N GLU A 72 -10.27 2.90 -0.07
CA GLU A 72 -10.82 3.98 -0.90
C GLU A 72 -10.13 3.98 -2.27
N PRO A 73 -10.82 4.33 -3.37
CA PRO A 73 -10.15 4.50 -4.65
C PRO A 73 -9.20 5.69 -4.61
N ALA A 74 -7.95 5.50 -5.05
CA ALA A 74 -7.03 6.62 -5.18
C ALA A 74 -7.47 7.52 -6.35
N PRO A 75 -7.35 8.85 -6.22
CA PRO A 75 -7.68 9.75 -7.32
C PRO A 75 -6.73 9.52 -8.49
N ILE A 76 -7.25 9.63 -9.72
CA ILE A 76 -6.51 9.70 -11.00
C ILE A 76 -5.86 8.37 -11.46
N LEU A 77 -5.34 7.55 -10.54
CA LEU A 77 -4.58 6.35 -10.88
C LEU A 77 -5.49 5.10 -10.95
N ARG A 78 -5.65 4.54 -12.15
CA ARG A 78 -6.50 3.36 -12.39
C ARG A 78 -5.99 2.14 -11.64
N GLY A 79 -6.80 1.58 -10.73
CA GLY A 79 -6.42 0.38 -9.98
C GLY A 79 -5.43 0.67 -8.85
N ALA A 80 -5.29 1.95 -8.49
CA ALA A 80 -4.69 2.35 -7.24
C ALA A 80 -5.78 2.65 -6.19
N TYR A 81 -5.48 2.31 -4.95
CA TYR A 81 -6.37 2.42 -3.81
C TYR A 81 -5.60 2.95 -2.60
N ILE A 82 -6.30 3.63 -1.71
CA ILE A 82 -5.79 4.02 -0.39
C ILE A 82 -6.31 3.01 0.61
N TRP A 83 -5.39 2.31 1.26
CA TRP A 83 -5.67 1.41 2.37
C TRP A 83 -5.39 2.11 3.68
N HIS A 84 -6.33 1.97 4.62
CA HIS A 84 -6.21 2.53 5.96
C HIS A 84 -5.94 1.41 6.96
N PHE A 85 -4.96 1.63 7.84
CA PHE A 85 -4.57 0.71 8.89
C PHE A 85 -4.57 1.38 10.25
N ASP A 86 -5.12 0.69 11.26
CA ASP A 86 -5.05 1.16 12.66
C ASP A 86 -3.65 1.04 13.27
N LYS A 87 -2.85 0.11 12.73
CA LYS A 87 -1.49 -0.18 13.18
C LYS A 87 -0.58 -0.34 11.97
N PRO A 88 -0.09 0.77 11.39
CA PRO A 88 0.69 0.77 10.15
C PRO A 88 1.89 -0.19 10.15
N LEU A 89 2.71 -0.17 11.20
CA LEU A 89 3.88 -1.04 11.31
C LEU A 89 3.50 -2.53 11.33
N ALA A 90 2.42 -2.87 12.01
CA ALA A 90 1.93 -4.25 12.08
C ALA A 90 1.31 -4.72 10.75
N ALA A 91 0.92 -3.79 9.88
CA ALA A 91 0.36 -4.10 8.57
C ALA A 91 1.43 -4.39 7.50
N ILE A 92 2.67 -3.91 7.68
CA ILE A 92 3.76 -4.09 6.71
C ILE A 92 3.99 -5.57 6.35
N PRO A 93 4.10 -6.51 7.32
CA PRO A 93 4.25 -7.93 6.99
C PRO A 93 3.07 -8.49 6.18
N GLY A 94 1.84 -8.02 6.45
CA GLY A 94 0.65 -8.42 5.70
C GLY A 94 0.64 -7.88 4.26
N MET A 95 1.10 -6.64 4.06
CA MET A 95 1.29 -6.06 2.72
C MET A 95 2.40 -6.77 1.95
N GLN A 96 3.51 -7.13 2.61
CA GLN A 96 4.58 -7.92 2.00
C GLN A 96 4.06 -9.31 1.57
N ALA A 97 3.32 -10.00 2.44
CA ALA A 97 2.72 -11.29 2.09
C ALA A 97 1.70 -11.16 0.94
N ALA A 98 0.91 -10.08 0.92
CA ALA A 98 0.00 -9.79 -0.18
C ALA A 98 0.74 -9.55 -1.51
N LEU A 99 1.89 -8.87 -1.47
CA LEU A 99 2.75 -8.65 -2.63
C LEU A 99 3.33 -9.96 -3.16
N GLU A 100 3.88 -10.79 -2.28
CA GLU A 100 4.45 -12.10 -2.64
C GLU A 100 3.39 -13.06 -3.18
N ALA A 101 2.17 -13.00 -2.64
CA ALA A 101 1.03 -13.78 -3.12
C ALA A 101 0.40 -13.22 -4.42
N GLY A 102 0.90 -12.11 -4.96
CA GLY A 102 0.35 -11.45 -6.15
C GLY A 102 -1.02 -10.80 -5.94
N GLN A 103 -1.47 -10.63 -4.69
CA GLN A 103 -2.72 -9.94 -4.37
C GLN A 103 -2.60 -8.44 -4.59
N ILE A 104 -1.40 -7.89 -4.47
CA ILE A 104 -1.09 -6.50 -4.79
C ILE A 104 0.18 -6.46 -5.66
N GLU A 105 0.36 -5.39 -6.41
CA GLU A 105 1.51 -5.19 -7.30
C GLU A 105 2.54 -4.23 -6.72
N SER A 106 2.10 -3.29 -5.88
CA SER A 106 2.96 -2.35 -5.16
C SER A 106 2.21 -1.79 -3.96
N PHE A 107 2.96 -1.41 -2.93
CA PHE A 107 2.46 -0.67 -1.78
C PHE A 107 3.46 0.41 -1.37
N SER A 108 2.97 1.57 -0.95
CA SER A 108 3.82 2.66 -0.51
C SER A 108 3.15 3.49 0.59
N PRO A 109 3.90 3.96 1.59
CA PRO A 109 3.34 4.80 2.64
C PRO A 109 3.02 6.20 2.09
N LEU A 110 1.81 6.70 2.34
CA LEU A 110 1.46 8.10 2.06
C LEU A 110 1.96 9.02 3.16
N VAL A 111 3.28 9.11 3.28
CA VAL A 111 3.91 10.04 4.24
C VAL A 111 3.66 11.47 3.76
N LEU A 112 2.73 12.16 4.42
CA LEU A 112 2.62 13.61 4.30
C LEU A 112 3.97 14.20 4.72
N LYS A 113 4.71 14.74 3.75
CA LYS A 113 5.94 15.48 4.05
C LYS A 113 5.56 16.66 4.93
N LYS A 114 5.69 16.51 6.25
CA LYS A 114 5.85 17.64 7.14
C LYS A 114 7.13 18.32 6.69
N GLN A 115 7.01 19.40 5.93
CA GLN A 115 8.12 20.30 5.69
C GLN A 115 8.49 20.86 7.06
N THR A 116 9.44 20.24 7.75
CA THR A 116 10.11 20.91 8.85
C THR A 116 10.83 22.10 8.22
N PRO A 117 10.46 23.35 8.55
CA PRO A 117 11.24 24.49 8.15
C PRO A 117 12.65 24.21 8.66
N ARG A 118 13.66 24.25 7.79
CA ARG A 118 15.05 24.22 8.25
C ARG A 118 15.19 25.39 9.22
N ALA A 119 15.38 25.10 10.50
CA ALA A 119 15.81 26.11 11.44
C ALA A 119 17.14 26.63 10.89
N ASN A 120 17.18 27.91 10.52
CA ASN A 120 18.39 28.57 10.10
C ASN A 120 19.44 28.36 11.21
N PRO A 121 20.62 27.81 10.90
CA PRO A 121 21.68 27.74 11.89
C PRO A 121 22.08 29.17 12.23
N ASN A 122 22.16 29.46 13.53
CA ASN A 122 22.60 30.71 14.12
C ASN A 122 23.52 31.55 13.20
N ASP A 123 23.09 32.79 12.93
CA ASP A 123 24.02 33.87 12.59
C ASP A 123 24.96 34.09 13.80
N PRO A 124 26.26 34.35 13.57
CA PRO A 124 27.33 34.37 14.57
C PRO A 124 27.20 35.42 15.69
#